data_AF-A0A7J5ZSJ8-F1
#
_entry.id   AF-A0A7J5ZSJ8-F1
#
_cell.length_a   1.000
_cell.length_b   1.000
_cell.length_c   1.000
_cell.angle_alpha   90.00
_cell.angle_beta   90.00
_cell.angle_gamma   90.00
#
_symmetry.space_group_name_H-M   'P 1'
#
loop_
_entity.id
_entity.type
_entity.pdbx_description
1 polymer ?
#
loop_
_entity_poly.entity_id
_entity_poly.type
_entity_poly.pdbx_seq_one_letter_code
_entity_poly.pdbx_strand_id
1 'polypeptide(L)'
;MPTKSGCNLWRSAVWYTAFLASASLVGFLYYTPSFRCRTQELEEPIVNPAHVVLIWLWPFNKTFDLDVCRSHFNVHSCVLTADRYFIDKADGVLIHHRDIAWDGSNLPQFLRPPHQKWIWMNSESPSNTAWIPGLDNLFNISLSYRKDADVSVPYGSLVPVDRRFEDFLDGVPSEKDKLVCWIVSNYKPEHRRMQYYEQLRKYIRIHVYGDFFEKRVSEEEYKDVVSSCKFYLSFENSVHKDYVTEKTVQRSGSGRRPRRLRPVQAELRAVRPRRRLHPRRRLPFHEGSG
;
A
#
# COMPACT_ATOMS: atom_id res chain seq x y z
N MET A 1 93.37 -50.83 18.11
CA MET A 1 93.19 -49.63 17.25
C MET A 1 91.74 -49.19 17.32
N PRO A 2 91.45 -47.88 17.41
CA PRO A 2 90.19 -47.37 17.98
C PRO A 2 89.05 -47.17 16.95
N THR A 3 87.82 -47.24 17.47
CA THR A 3 86.58 -46.51 17.12
C THR A 3 86.13 -46.38 15.66
N LYS A 4 84.91 -46.90 15.34
CA LYS A 4 83.93 -46.28 14.41
C LYS A 4 82.48 -46.70 14.70
N SER A 5 82.02 -46.66 15.96
CA SER A 5 80.59 -46.86 16.29
C SER A 5 79.84 -45.56 16.63
N GLY A 6 80.54 -44.43 16.73
CA GLY A 6 79.95 -43.14 17.15
C GLY A 6 79.31 -42.30 16.05
N CYS A 7 79.59 -42.54 14.75
CA CYS A 7 79.24 -41.56 13.70
C CYS A 7 77.85 -41.74 13.06
N ASN A 8 77.25 -42.93 13.15
CA ASN A 8 75.94 -43.20 12.53
C ASN A 8 74.76 -42.86 13.44
N LEU A 9 74.95 -42.84 14.76
CA LEU A 9 73.88 -42.46 15.71
C LEU A 9 73.53 -40.97 15.59
N TRP A 10 74.52 -40.11 15.35
CA TRP A 10 74.33 -38.66 15.23
C TRP A 10 73.61 -38.25 13.94
N ARG A 11 73.84 -38.95 12.82
CA ARG A 11 73.12 -38.65 11.56
C ARG A 11 71.64 -38.99 11.68
N SER A 12 71.31 -40.15 12.23
CA SER A 12 69.91 -40.54 12.48
C SER A 12 69.23 -39.62 13.48
N ALA A 13 69.93 -39.20 14.54
CA ALA A 13 69.40 -38.23 15.51
C ALA A 13 69.09 -36.87 14.88
N VAL A 14 69.95 -36.35 13.99
CA VAL A 14 69.72 -35.07 13.29
C VAL A 14 68.54 -35.14 12.32
N TRP A 15 68.34 -36.25 11.61
CA TRP A 15 67.18 -36.44 10.75
C TRP A 15 65.88 -36.59 11.55
N TYR A 16 65.91 -37.31 12.67
CA TYR A 16 64.76 -37.44 13.56
C TYR A 16 64.40 -36.11 14.23
N THR A 17 65.37 -35.31 14.67
CA THR A 17 65.09 -33.99 15.26
C THR A 17 64.60 -32.99 14.22
N ALA A 18 65.11 -33.03 12.99
CA ALA A 18 64.60 -32.20 11.90
C ALA A 18 63.15 -32.56 11.51
N PHE A 19 62.80 -33.86 11.51
CA PHE A 19 61.44 -34.33 11.20
C PHE A 19 60.44 -34.01 12.32
N LEU A 20 60.85 -34.12 13.59
CA LEU A 20 60.01 -33.72 14.72
C LEU A 20 59.80 -32.19 14.79
N ALA A 21 60.81 -31.40 14.42
CA ALA A 21 60.71 -29.94 14.37
C ALA A 21 59.77 -29.47 13.24
N SER A 22 59.80 -30.09 12.06
CA SER A 22 58.90 -29.75 10.95
C SER A 22 57.45 -30.16 11.21
N ALA A 23 57.22 -31.35 11.78
CA ALA A 23 55.89 -31.81 12.18
C ALA A 23 55.29 -30.91 13.27
N SER A 24 56.10 -30.42 14.21
CA SER A 24 55.67 -29.50 15.26
C SER A 24 55.34 -28.11 14.72
N LEU A 25 56.06 -27.62 13.69
CA LEU A 25 55.78 -26.32 13.06
C LEU A 25 54.46 -26.34 12.26
N VAL A 26 54.21 -27.42 11.53
CA VAL A 26 52.93 -27.63 10.82
C VAL A 26 51.79 -27.81 11.82
N GLY A 27 52.01 -28.57 12.90
CA GLY A 27 51.07 -28.69 14.00
C GLY A 27 50.77 -27.34 14.65
N PHE A 28 51.77 -26.50 14.91
CA PHE A 28 51.59 -25.18 15.49
C PHE A 28 50.85 -24.22 14.53
N LEU A 29 51.10 -24.29 13.23
CA LEU A 29 50.34 -23.52 12.23
C LEU A 29 48.89 -24.01 12.07
N TYR A 30 48.62 -25.30 12.27
CA TYR A 30 47.27 -25.88 12.21
C TYR A 30 46.48 -25.74 13.53
N TYR A 31 47.15 -25.74 14.68
CA TYR A 31 46.53 -25.77 16.01
C TYR A 31 46.64 -24.46 16.81
N THR A 32 47.34 -23.42 16.33
CA THR A 32 47.25 -22.10 16.97
C THR A 32 45.93 -21.41 16.59
N PRO A 33 45.05 -21.10 17.56
CA PRO A 33 43.77 -20.44 17.28
C PRO A 33 43.92 -18.97 16.83
N SER A 34 45.13 -18.42 16.90
CA SER A 34 45.38 -16.96 16.84
C SER A 34 45.53 -16.39 15.42
N PHE A 35 45.58 -17.22 14.38
CA PHE A 35 45.59 -16.75 12.98
C PHE A 35 44.27 -17.02 12.23
N ARG A 36 43.28 -17.63 12.88
CA ARG A 36 41.95 -17.87 12.30
C ARG A 36 40.91 -16.93 12.91
N CYS A 37 41.20 -15.63 12.87
CA CYS A 37 40.17 -14.61 13.05
C CYS A 37 40.57 -13.31 12.36
N ARG A 38 40.76 -13.37 11.03
CA ARG A 38 40.61 -12.19 10.18
C ARG A 38 39.19 -12.19 9.66
N THR A 39 38.34 -11.48 10.41
CA THR A 39 37.10 -10.85 9.95
C THR A 39 36.28 -11.68 8.97
N GLN A 40 35.44 -12.55 9.54
CA GLN A 40 34.07 -12.66 9.07
C GLN A 40 33.59 -11.24 8.77
N GLU A 41 33.12 -11.01 7.54
CA GLU A 41 32.33 -9.82 7.24
C GLU A 41 31.37 -9.65 8.42
N LEU A 42 31.35 -8.45 8.98
CA LEU A 42 30.16 -8.02 9.71
C LEU A 42 29.03 -8.08 8.68
N GLU A 43 28.38 -9.24 8.53
CA GLU A 43 26.94 -9.23 8.34
C GLU A 43 26.43 -8.42 9.52
N GLU A 44 26.00 -7.20 9.22
CA GLU A 44 25.27 -6.40 10.19
C GLU A 44 24.20 -7.32 10.80
N PRO A 45 24.10 -7.41 12.13
CA PRO A 45 23.07 -8.22 12.75
C PRO A 45 21.74 -7.71 12.20
N ILE A 46 20.95 -8.58 11.57
CA ILE A 46 19.63 -8.25 11.03
C ILE A 46 18.88 -7.45 12.08
N VAL A 47 18.78 -6.15 11.86
CA VAL A 47 18.14 -5.20 12.77
C VAL A 47 16.63 -5.47 12.66
N ASN A 48 16.11 -6.23 13.62
CA ASN A 48 14.72 -6.64 13.84
C ASN A 48 14.17 -7.70 12.86
N PRO A 49 13.36 -8.68 13.33
CA PRO A 49 12.66 -9.57 12.41
C PRO A 49 11.77 -8.72 11.49
N ALA A 50 12.03 -8.79 10.18
CA ALA A 50 11.25 -8.05 9.22
C ALA A 50 9.84 -8.64 9.15
N HIS A 51 8.82 -7.78 9.25
CA HIS A 51 7.44 -8.23 9.14
C HIS A 51 7.14 -8.64 7.70
N VAL A 52 6.62 -9.85 7.51
CA VAL A 52 6.31 -10.37 6.18
C VAL A 52 4.82 -10.20 5.90
N VAL A 53 4.50 -9.46 4.84
CA VAL A 53 3.14 -9.30 4.33
C VAL A 53 3.04 -9.98 2.97
N LEU A 54 2.26 -11.05 2.92
CA LEU A 54 1.99 -11.82 1.71
C LEU A 54 0.77 -11.26 0.98
N ILE A 55 0.95 -10.84 -0.27
CA ILE A 55 -0.13 -10.47 -1.17
C ILE A 55 -0.74 -11.74 -1.75
N TRP A 56 -1.89 -12.13 -1.19
CA TRP A 56 -2.58 -13.36 -1.60
C TRP A 56 -3.48 -13.14 -2.81
N LEU A 57 -4.21 -12.03 -2.88
CA LEU A 57 -4.95 -11.62 -4.07
C LEU A 57 -4.57 -10.18 -4.43
N TRP A 58 -3.99 -10.02 -5.62
CA TRP A 58 -3.64 -8.72 -6.17
C TRP A 58 -4.89 -7.93 -6.54
N PRO A 59 -4.97 -6.63 -6.21
CA PRO A 59 -6.07 -5.80 -6.63
C PRO A 59 -6.24 -5.78 -8.16
N PHE A 60 -7.36 -6.29 -8.65
CA PHE A 60 -7.70 -6.38 -10.07
C PHE A 60 -6.64 -7.11 -10.91
N ASN A 61 -5.95 -8.08 -10.30
CA ASN A 61 -4.85 -8.83 -10.90
C ASN A 61 -3.72 -7.94 -11.46
N LYS A 62 -3.53 -6.75 -10.88
CA LYS A 62 -2.43 -5.83 -11.22
C LYS A 62 -1.32 -5.93 -10.20
N THR A 63 -0.11 -6.15 -10.69
CA THR A 63 1.10 -6.18 -9.87
C THR A 63 1.71 -4.78 -9.73
N PHE A 64 2.45 -4.57 -8.65
CA PHE A 64 3.20 -3.35 -8.38
C PHE A 64 4.53 -3.70 -7.71
N ASP A 65 5.42 -2.72 -7.63
CA ASP A 65 6.73 -2.89 -6.99
C ASP A 65 6.56 -3.28 -5.51
N LEU A 66 7.27 -4.31 -5.09
CA LEU A 66 7.21 -4.85 -3.74
C LEU A 66 8.23 -4.19 -2.80
N ASP A 67 9.21 -3.43 -3.31
CA ASP A 67 10.20 -2.71 -2.49
C ASP A 67 9.64 -1.41 -1.88
N VAL A 68 8.32 -1.20 -1.91
CA VAL A 68 7.67 0.04 -1.46
C VAL A 68 7.94 0.37 0.01
N CYS A 69 8.12 -0.64 0.87
CA CYS A 69 8.44 -0.43 2.28
C CYS A 69 9.74 0.37 2.45
N ARG A 70 10.79 0.01 1.71
CA ARG A 70 12.07 0.73 1.74
C ARG A 70 12.01 1.99 0.91
N SER A 71 11.59 1.90 -0.35
CA SER A 71 11.73 2.97 -1.34
C SER A 71 10.80 4.17 -1.08
N HIS A 72 9.59 3.94 -0.54
CA HIS A 72 8.61 5.01 -0.30
C HIS A 72 8.48 5.39 1.18
N PHE A 73 8.68 4.44 2.11
CA PHE A 73 8.44 4.66 3.53
C PHE A 73 9.70 4.62 4.40
N ASN A 74 10.87 4.30 3.82
CA ASN A 74 12.13 4.13 4.53
C ASN A 74 12.02 3.16 5.73
N VAL A 75 11.21 2.10 5.57
CA VAL A 75 11.00 1.03 6.54
C VAL A 75 11.81 -0.18 6.09
N HIS A 76 12.84 -0.54 6.85
CA HIS A 76 13.74 -1.66 6.53
C HIS A 76 13.25 -3.00 7.09
N SER A 77 12.42 -3.00 8.13
CA SER A 77 11.89 -4.21 8.78
C SER A 77 10.50 -4.60 8.23
N CYS A 78 10.32 -4.53 6.91
CA CYS A 78 9.10 -4.92 6.22
C CYS A 78 9.48 -5.62 4.90
N VAL A 79 8.85 -6.76 4.64
CA VAL A 79 8.96 -7.49 3.38
C VAL A 79 7.56 -7.70 2.82
N LEU A 80 7.29 -7.09 1.66
CA LEU A 80 6.11 -7.42 0.85
C LEU A 80 6.50 -8.49 -0.17
N THR A 81 5.70 -9.54 -0.27
CA THR A 81 5.93 -10.63 -1.21
C THR A 81 4.62 -11.13 -1.79
N ALA A 82 4.65 -11.70 -2.99
CA ALA A 82 3.55 -12.47 -3.56
C ALA A 82 3.89 -13.96 -3.70
N ASP A 83 5.04 -14.38 -3.18
CA ASP A 83 5.47 -15.77 -3.19
C ASP A 83 4.70 -16.56 -2.11
N ARG A 84 3.87 -17.49 -2.58
CA ARG A 84 3.03 -18.36 -1.74
C ARG A 84 3.83 -19.19 -0.76
N TYR A 85 5.11 -19.44 -1.03
CA TYR A 85 6.01 -20.17 -0.12
C TYR A 85 6.13 -19.50 1.26
N PHE A 86 5.87 -18.19 1.34
CA PHE A 86 5.92 -17.44 2.59
C PHE A 86 4.65 -17.52 3.43
N ILE A 87 3.61 -18.27 3.02
CA ILE A 87 2.34 -18.32 3.74
C ILE A 87 2.50 -18.71 5.22
N ASP A 88 3.39 -19.64 5.57
CA ASP A 88 3.59 -20.05 6.96
C ASP A 88 4.44 -19.08 7.79
N LYS A 89 5.16 -18.19 7.11
CA LYS A 89 6.05 -17.17 7.71
C LYS A 89 5.45 -15.78 7.71
N ALA A 90 4.34 -15.58 7.00
CA ALA A 90 3.72 -14.28 6.83
C ALA A 90 2.98 -13.86 8.10
N ASP A 91 3.32 -12.69 8.64
CA ASP A 91 2.57 -12.03 9.72
C ASP A 91 1.22 -11.52 9.21
N GLY A 92 1.17 -11.08 7.96
CA GLY A 92 -0.02 -10.53 7.31
C GLY A 92 -0.31 -11.19 5.96
N VAL A 93 -1.59 -11.49 5.69
CA VAL A 93 -2.04 -12.00 4.38
C VAL A 93 -3.05 -11.03 3.80
N LEU A 94 -2.64 -10.29 2.77
CA LEU A 94 -3.46 -9.28 2.09
C LEU A 94 -4.33 -9.92 1.01
N ILE A 95 -5.64 -9.75 1.13
CA ILE A 95 -6.63 -10.35 0.25
C ILE A 95 -7.54 -9.24 -0.28
N HIS A 96 -7.46 -8.95 -1.58
CA HIS A 96 -8.36 -8.00 -2.22
C HIS A 96 -9.74 -8.62 -2.47
N HIS A 97 -10.78 -7.97 -1.92
CA HIS A 97 -12.14 -8.51 -1.91
C HIS A 97 -12.72 -8.76 -3.30
N ARG A 98 -12.47 -7.88 -4.27
CA ARG A 98 -13.06 -7.99 -5.62
C ARG A 98 -12.51 -9.16 -6.42
N ASP A 99 -11.39 -9.74 -6.01
CA ASP A 99 -10.74 -10.87 -6.67
C ASP A 99 -11.02 -12.20 -5.93
N ILE A 100 -11.81 -12.18 -4.85
CA ILE A 100 -12.24 -13.42 -4.17
C ILE A 100 -13.25 -14.14 -5.07
N ALA A 101 -12.99 -15.42 -5.34
CA ALA A 101 -13.92 -16.27 -6.07
C ALA A 101 -15.20 -16.48 -5.26
N TRP A 102 -16.35 -16.58 -5.93
CA TRP A 102 -17.65 -16.69 -5.25
C TRP A 102 -17.77 -17.92 -4.33
N ASP A 103 -17.06 -18.99 -4.69
CA ASP A 103 -16.96 -20.23 -3.93
C ASP A 103 -15.81 -20.23 -2.89
N GLY A 104 -15.05 -19.13 -2.79
CA GLY A 104 -13.89 -19.01 -1.91
C GLY A 104 -12.71 -19.92 -2.28
N SER A 105 -12.74 -20.59 -3.44
CA SER A 105 -11.74 -21.58 -3.86
C SER A 105 -10.33 -21.03 -3.95
N ASN A 106 -10.20 -19.73 -4.20
CA ASN A 106 -8.91 -19.04 -4.32
C ASN A 106 -8.41 -18.40 -3.02
N LEU A 107 -9.07 -18.64 -1.89
CA LEU A 107 -8.58 -18.26 -0.56
C LEU A 107 -7.61 -19.32 0.00
N PRO A 108 -6.72 -18.98 0.95
CA PRO A 108 -5.85 -19.96 1.56
C PRO A 108 -6.68 -21.04 2.29
N GLN A 109 -6.46 -22.30 1.94
CA GLN A 109 -7.16 -23.45 2.54
C GLN A 109 -6.42 -24.07 3.73
N PHE A 110 -5.22 -23.56 4.04
CA PHE A 110 -4.37 -24.07 5.10
C PHE A 110 -4.78 -23.56 6.48
N LEU A 111 -4.42 -24.29 7.53
CA LEU A 111 -4.64 -23.84 8.90
C LEU A 111 -3.84 -22.56 9.16
N ARG A 112 -4.55 -21.47 9.46
CA ARG A 112 -3.93 -20.17 9.74
C ARG A 112 -3.02 -20.25 10.98
N PRO A 113 -1.72 -19.92 10.87
CA PRO A 113 -0.85 -19.79 12.03
C PRO A 113 -1.42 -18.79 13.05
N PRO A 114 -1.34 -19.03 14.38
CA PRO A 114 -1.98 -18.15 15.38
C PRO A 114 -1.52 -16.68 15.35
N HIS A 115 -0.28 -16.43 14.92
CA HIS A 115 0.28 -15.08 14.81
C HIS A 115 -0.19 -14.34 13.56
N GLN A 116 -0.57 -15.07 12.51
CA GLN A 116 -0.91 -14.51 11.21
C GLN A 116 -2.26 -13.80 11.23
N LYS A 117 -2.30 -12.59 10.66
CA LYS A 117 -3.52 -11.79 10.48
C LYS A 117 -3.91 -11.73 9.02
N TRP A 118 -5.16 -12.07 8.72
CA TRP A 118 -5.70 -11.85 7.39
C TRP A 118 -6.25 -10.43 7.27
N ILE A 119 -5.81 -9.73 6.22
CA ILE A 119 -6.11 -8.34 5.94
C ILE A 119 -7.09 -8.30 4.79
N TRP A 120 -8.32 -7.89 5.08
CA TRP A 120 -9.35 -7.64 4.09
C TRP A 120 -9.10 -6.29 3.43
N MET A 121 -8.85 -6.27 2.12
CA MET A 121 -8.66 -5.06 1.35
C MET A 121 -9.85 -4.80 0.44
N ASN A 122 -10.46 -3.62 0.57
CA ASN A 122 -11.47 -3.16 -0.37
C ASN A 122 -11.54 -1.62 -0.41
N SER A 123 -11.42 -1.06 -1.60
CA SER A 123 -11.57 0.38 -1.81
C SER A 123 -12.93 0.76 -2.39
N GLU A 124 -13.75 -0.21 -2.80
CA GLU A 124 -15.07 0.05 -3.37
C GLU A 124 -16.14 0.20 -2.27
N SER A 125 -17.16 1.00 -2.57
CA SER A 125 -18.29 1.25 -1.68
C SER A 125 -19.14 -0.01 -1.41
N PRO A 126 -19.85 -0.06 -0.27
CA PRO A 126 -20.76 -1.16 0.06
C PRO A 126 -21.80 -1.45 -1.04
N SER A 127 -22.37 -0.43 -1.68
CA SER A 127 -23.36 -0.63 -2.76
C SER A 127 -22.81 -1.29 -4.02
N ASN A 128 -21.49 -1.28 -4.22
CA ASN A 128 -20.81 -1.87 -5.38
C ASN A 128 -19.91 -3.05 -4.98
N THR A 129 -20.05 -3.51 -3.73
CA THR A 129 -19.32 -4.64 -3.16
C THR A 129 -20.32 -5.76 -2.91
N ALA A 130 -20.18 -6.87 -3.62
CA ALA A 130 -21.08 -8.01 -3.45
C ALA A 130 -20.80 -8.70 -2.11
N TRP A 131 -21.85 -9.13 -1.42
CA TRP A 131 -21.68 -10.00 -0.26
C TRP A 131 -21.31 -11.41 -0.75
N ILE A 132 -20.22 -11.96 -0.21
CA ILE A 132 -19.75 -13.31 -0.50
C ILE A 132 -20.02 -14.16 0.75
N PRO A 133 -20.86 -15.21 0.65
CA PRO A 133 -21.16 -16.07 1.79
C PRO A 133 -19.88 -16.67 2.42
N GLY A 134 -19.84 -16.75 3.75
CA GLY A 134 -18.75 -17.40 4.47
C GLY A 134 -17.50 -16.54 4.70
N LEU A 135 -17.49 -15.27 4.25
CA LEU A 135 -16.43 -14.32 4.61
C LEU A 135 -16.60 -13.71 6.01
N ASP A 136 -17.77 -13.89 6.63
CA ASP A 136 -18.07 -13.36 7.95
C ASP A 136 -17.06 -13.88 8.99
N ASN A 137 -16.48 -12.96 9.76
CA ASN A 137 -15.44 -13.24 10.78
C ASN A 137 -14.14 -13.89 10.25
N LEU A 138 -13.94 -13.97 8.94
CA LEU A 138 -12.74 -14.59 8.37
C LEU A 138 -11.49 -13.70 8.53
N PHE A 139 -11.67 -12.38 8.48
CA PHE A 139 -10.58 -11.40 8.48
C PHE A 139 -10.35 -10.77 9.84
N ASN A 140 -9.10 -10.38 10.11
CA ASN A 140 -8.71 -9.76 11.38
C ASN A 140 -8.54 -8.24 11.27
N ILE A 141 -8.12 -7.76 10.09
CA ILE A 141 -7.75 -6.38 9.85
C ILE A 141 -8.50 -5.89 8.61
N SER A 142 -9.08 -4.72 8.69
CA SER A 142 -9.73 -4.02 7.59
C SER A 142 -8.80 -2.96 6.98
N LEU A 143 -8.58 -3.04 5.66
CA LEU A 143 -7.86 -2.06 4.87
C LEU A 143 -8.82 -1.46 3.84
N SER A 144 -9.24 -0.20 4.06
CA SER A 144 -10.22 0.45 3.18
C SER A 144 -10.14 1.97 3.22
N TYR A 145 -10.97 2.65 2.41
CA TYR A 145 -11.09 4.11 2.42
C TYR A 145 -11.75 4.67 3.69
N ARG A 146 -12.40 3.83 4.50
CA ARG A 146 -13.10 4.30 5.70
C ARG A 146 -12.12 4.72 6.76
N LYS A 147 -12.39 5.85 7.41
CA LYS A 147 -11.53 6.40 8.47
C LYS A 147 -11.53 5.59 9.76
N ASP A 148 -12.54 4.73 9.94
CA ASP A 148 -12.66 3.82 11.07
C ASP A 148 -12.30 2.36 10.72
N ALA A 149 -11.64 2.14 9.58
CA ALA A 149 -10.95 0.89 9.30
C ALA A 149 -9.66 0.80 10.14
N ASP A 150 -9.19 -0.42 10.39
CA ASP A 150 -7.92 -0.67 11.10
C ASP A 150 -6.74 -0.01 10.37
N VAL A 151 -6.77 -0.08 9.03
CA VAL A 151 -5.83 0.60 8.13
C VAL A 151 -6.63 1.45 7.13
N SER A 152 -6.75 2.75 7.43
CA SER A 152 -7.47 3.71 6.58
C SER A 152 -6.57 4.22 5.45
N VAL A 153 -6.89 3.84 4.20
CA VAL A 153 -6.21 4.30 2.97
C VAL A 153 -7.20 5.05 2.08
N PRO A 154 -7.32 6.38 2.21
CA PRO A 154 -8.16 7.17 1.32
C PRO A 154 -7.57 7.22 -0.10
N TYR A 155 -8.43 7.46 -1.11
CA TYR A 155 -8.00 7.64 -2.50
C TYR A 155 -7.04 8.82 -2.73
N GLY A 156 -6.91 9.69 -1.74
CA GLY A 156 -5.77 10.58 -1.60
C GLY A 156 -6.05 11.75 -0.67
N SER A 157 -5.10 12.68 -0.59
CA SER A 157 -5.11 13.80 0.34
C SER A 157 -5.17 15.14 -0.37
N LEU A 158 -5.78 16.13 0.30
CA LEU A 158 -5.69 17.52 -0.12
C LEU A 158 -4.41 18.12 0.48
N VAL A 159 -3.47 18.51 -0.37
CA VAL A 159 -2.27 19.24 0.05
C VAL A 159 -2.46 20.74 -0.24
N PRO A 160 -2.00 21.63 0.65
CA PRO A 160 -1.93 23.06 0.35
C PRO A 160 -1.09 23.30 -0.90
N VAL A 161 -1.54 24.21 -1.75
CA VAL A 161 -0.81 24.64 -2.94
C VAL A 161 0.27 25.64 -2.50
N ASP A 162 1.53 25.41 -2.85
CA ASP A 162 2.61 26.37 -2.64
C ASP A 162 2.75 27.31 -3.85
N ARG A 163 3.50 28.40 -3.71
CA ARG A 163 3.65 29.41 -4.77
C ARG A 163 4.31 28.86 -6.05
N ARG A 164 5.13 27.80 -5.94
CA ARG A 164 5.80 27.17 -7.10
C ARG A 164 4.80 26.42 -8.00
N PHE A 165 3.67 26.03 -7.44
CA PHE A 165 2.59 25.40 -8.21
C PHE A 165 1.77 26.42 -9.02
N GLU A 166 1.84 27.72 -8.70
CA GLU A 166 1.21 28.77 -9.53
C GLU A 166 1.87 28.87 -10.90
N ASP A 167 3.21 28.70 -10.96
CA ASP A 167 4.00 28.71 -12.20
C ASP A 167 3.67 27.50 -13.11
N PHE A 168 3.23 26.37 -12.55
CA PHE A 168 2.78 25.20 -13.34
C PHE A 168 1.44 25.47 -14.08
N LEU A 169 0.71 26.52 -13.71
CA LEU A 169 -0.60 26.84 -14.28
C LEU A 169 -0.51 27.67 -15.57
N ASP A 170 0.67 28.15 -15.93
CA ASP A 170 0.91 28.96 -17.14
C ASP A 170 0.83 28.15 -18.44
N GLY A 171 0.83 26.81 -18.37
CA GLY A 171 0.65 25.91 -19.51
C GLY A 171 -0.79 25.43 -19.75
N VAL A 172 -1.78 25.89 -18.97
CA VAL A 172 -3.18 25.47 -19.12
C VAL A 172 -3.90 26.44 -20.08
N PRO A 173 -4.53 25.96 -21.17
CA PRO A 173 -5.24 26.81 -22.11
C PRO A 173 -6.22 27.74 -21.37
N SER A 174 -6.12 29.04 -21.64
CA SER A 174 -6.87 30.10 -20.96
C SER A 174 -8.36 30.11 -21.32
N GLU A 175 -8.72 29.50 -22.45
CA GLU A 175 -10.06 29.55 -23.01
C GLU A 175 -10.93 28.39 -22.52
N LYS A 176 -11.80 28.69 -21.54
CA LYS A 176 -12.85 27.78 -21.07
C LYS A 176 -14.16 28.09 -21.77
N ASP A 177 -14.52 27.28 -22.77
CA ASP A 177 -15.71 27.44 -23.59
C ASP A 177 -16.95 26.71 -23.01
N LYS A 178 -16.75 25.67 -22.19
CA LYS A 178 -17.85 24.87 -21.61
C LYS A 178 -18.16 25.32 -20.19
N LEU A 179 -19.45 25.44 -19.87
CA LEU A 179 -19.87 25.81 -18.51
C LEU A 179 -19.66 24.65 -17.52
N VAL A 180 -20.28 23.50 -17.78
CA VAL A 180 -20.21 22.34 -16.88
C VAL A 180 -19.87 21.09 -17.68
N CYS A 181 -18.94 20.29 -17.18
CA CYS A 181 -18.62 18.99 -17.75
C CYS A 181 -18.75 17.86 -16.73
N TRP A 182 -19.08 16.68 -17.25
CA TRP A 182 -19.20 15.47 -16.45
C TRP A 182 -18.74 14.26 -17.26
N ILE A 183 -17.72 13.55 -16.75
CA ILE A 183 -17.27 12.28 -17.34
C ILE A 183 -17.76 11.16 -16.42
N VAL A 184 -18.53 10.23 -16.97
CA VAL A 184 -19.17 9.15 -16.22
C VAL A 184 -19.14 7.84 -17.01
N SER A 185 -18.50 6.82 -16.46
CA SER A 185 -18.38 5.49 -17.09
C SER A 185 -19.43 4.50 -16.60
N ASN A 186 -19.79 4.52 -15.30
CA ASN A 186 -20.81 3.62 -14.72
C ASN A 186 -22.21 4.26 -14.74
N TYR A 187 -22.83 4.35 -15.90
CA TYR A 187 -24.18 4.89 -16.04
C TYR A 187 -25.22 3.88 -15.58
N LYS A 188 -26.07 4.25 -14.60
CA LYS A 188 -27.28 3.52 -14.24
C LYS A 188 -28.39 4.46 -13.78
N PRO A 189 -29.61 4.41 -14.34
CA PRO A 189 -30.70 5.35 -14.03
C PRO A 189 -31.04 5.49 -12.54
N GLU A 190 -30.89 4.40 -11.79
CA GLU A 190 -31.18 4.32 -10.35
C GLU A 190 -30.15 5.03 -9.47
N HIS A 191 -28.97 5.37 -10.00
CA HIS A 191 -27.97 6.09 -9.21
C HIS A 191 -28.43 7.52 -8.89
N ARG A 192 -28.32 7.94 -7.62
CA ARG A 192 -28.65 9.31 -7.17
C ARG A 192 -27.98 10.40 -8.01
N ARG A 193 -26.76 10.16 -8.50
CA ARG A 193 -26.03 11.10 -9.37
C ARG A 193 -26.71 11.32 -10.72
N MET A 194 -27.39 10.30 -11.25
CA MET A 194 -28.14 10.41 -12.50
C MET A 194 -29.43 11.20 -12.27
N GLN A 195 -30.16 10.90 -11.20
CA GLN A 195 -31.35 11.68 -10.81
C GLN A 195 -31.01 13.16 -10.63
N TYR A 196 -29.89 13.47 -9.98
CA TYR A 196 -29.42 14.84 -9.82
C TYR A 196 -29.07 15.50 -11.17
N TYR A 197 -28.35 14.79 -12.03
CA TYR A 197 -28.03 15.26 -13.38
C TYR A 197 -29.31 15.56 -14.20
N GLU A 198 -30.30 14.68 -14.18
CA GLU A 198 -31.57 14.85 -14.91
C GLU A 198 -32.36 16.08 -14.44
N GLN A 199 -32.27 16.45 -13.16
CA GLN A 199 -32.86 17.69 -12.68
C GLN A 199 -32.02 18.91 -13.08
N LEU A 200 -30.69 18.83 -12.96
CA LEU A 200 -29.80 19.95 -13.23
C LEU A 200 -29.74 20.34 -14.71
N ARG A 201 -29.76 19.35 -15.62
CA ARG A 201 -29.67 19.58 -17.07
C ARG A 201 -30.83 20.37 -17.67
N LYS A 202 -31.95 20.48 -16.93
CA LYS A 202 -33.12 21.30 -17.32
C LYS A 202 -32.83 22.80 -17.27
N TYR A 203 -31.87 23.21 -16.44
CA TYR A 203 -31.59 24.62 -16.16
C TYR A 203 -30.24 25.08 -16.72
N ILE A 204 -29.29 24.16 -16.90
CA ILE A 204 -27.96 24.46 -17.42
C ILE A 204 -27.50 23.40 -18.43
N ARG A 205 -26.74 23.82 -19.44
CA ARG A 205 -26.09 22.89 -20.36
C ARG A 205 -24.93 22.18 -19.67
N ILE A 206 -24.99 20.85 -19.65
CA ILE A 206 -23.94 19.98 -19.10
C ILE A 206 -23.36 19.15 -20.25
N HIS A 207 -22.04 19.24 -20.46
CA HIS A 207 -21.34 18.41 -21.43
C HIS A 207 -20.98 17.07 -20.79
N VAL A 208 -21.66 16.01 -21.23
CA VAL A 208 -21.48 14.67 -20.68
C VAL A 208 -20.63 13.82 -21.62
N TYR A 209 -19.75 13.04 -21.01
CA TYR A 209 -18.80 12.15 -21.65
C TYR A 209 -18.83 10.78 -20.95
N GLY A 210 -18.53 9.73 -21.71
CA GLY A 210 -18.53 8.34 -21.26
C GLY A 210 -19.14 7.41 -22.30
N ASP A 211 -18.91 6.11 -22.10
CA ASP A 211 -19.37 5.04 -22.99
C ASP A 211 -20.86 5.11 -23.30
N PHE A 212 -21.69 5.32 -22.28
CA PHE A 212 -23.15 5.41 -22.43
C PHE A 212 -23.60 6.56 -23.35
N PHE A 213 -22.77 7.59 -23.49
CA PHE A 213 -23.06 8.77 -24.31
C PHE A 213 -22.31 8.76 -25.64
N GLU A 214 -21.71 7.62 -26.02
CA GLU A 214 -20.89 7.47 -27.23
C GLU A 214 -19.77 8.50 -27.34
N LYS A 215 -19.28 8.96 -26.18
CA LYS A 215 -18.27 10.01 -26.04
C LYS A 215 -17.18 9.53 -25.10
N ARG A 216 -16.52 8.43 -25.48
CA ARG A 216 -15.35 7.93 -24.76
C ARG A 216 -14.29 9.01 -24.70
N VAL A 217 -13.58 9.06 -23.59
CA VAL A 217 -12.49 10.01 -23.34
C VAL A 217 -11.27 9.19 -22.98
N SER A 218 -10.21 9.31 -23.77
CA SER A 218 -8.93 8.67 -23.47
C SER A 218 -8.26 9.34 -22.26
N GLU A 219 -7.21 8.71 -21.71
CA GLU A 219 -6.43 9.33 -20.62
C GLU A 219 -5.75 10.63 -21.06
N GLU A 220 -5.36 10.72 -22.33
CA GLU A 220 -4.75 11.90 -22.93
C GLU A 220 -5.76 13.04 -23.04
N GLU A 221 -6.96 12.75 -23.59
CA GLU A 221 -8.05 13.70 -23.78
C GLU A 221 -8.68 14.16 -22.46
N TYR A 222 -8.57 13.36 -21.40
CA TYR A 222 -9.20 13.65 -20.12
C TYR A 222 -8.80 15.03 -19.58
N LYS A 223 -7.51 15.40 -19.72
CA LYS A 223 -7.03 16.71 -19.26
C LYS A 223 -7.65 17.84 -20.07
N ASP A 224 -7.79 17.67 -21.38
CA ASP A 224 -8.32 18.68 -22.31
C ASP A 224 -9.83 18.88 -22.13
N VAL A 225 -10.57 17.78 -21.99
CA VAL A 225 -12.00 17.85 -21.65
C VAL A 225 -12.18 18.60 -20.35
N VAL A 226 -11.43 18.26 -19.30
CA VAL A 226 -11.57 18.92 -18.00
C VAL A 226 -11.12 20.38 -18.03
N SER A 227 -10.03 20.71 -18.74
CA SER A 227 -9.49 22.07 -18.82
C SER A 227 -10.42 23.02 -19.57
N SER A 228 -11.16 22.52 -20.57
CA SER A 228 -12.14 23.30 -21.35
C SER A 228 -13.38 23.77 -20.54
N CYS A 229 -13.56 23.30 -19.31
CA CYS A 229 -14.79 23.53 -18.54
C CYS A 229 -14.61 24.47 -17.35
N LYS A 230 -15.61 25.33 -17.09
CA LYS A 230 -15.66 26.24 -15.93
C LYS A 230 -16.04 25.53 -14.64
N PHE A 231 -16.89 24.52 -14.71
CA PHE A 231 -17.25 23.63 -13.61
C PHE A 231 -17.18 22.16 -14.03
N TYR A 232 -16.92 21.29 -13.05
CA TYR A 232 -16.85 19.84 -13.27
C TYR A 232 -17.65 19.10 -12.19
N LEU A 233 -18.53 18.18 -12.61
CA LEU A 233 -19.33 17.36 -11.71
C LEU A 233 -18.54 16.14 -11.24
N SER A 234 -18.19 16.10 -9.95
CA SER A 234 -17.36 15.04 -9.35
C SER A 234 -18.21 14.09 -8.50
N PHE A 235 -19.30 13.57 -9.06
CA PHE A 235 -20.22 12.69 -8.34
C PHE A 235 -19.67 11.25 -8.23
N GLU A 236 -19.65 10.73 -7.01
CA GLU A 236 -19.35 9.33 -6.75
C GLU A 236 -20.44 8.40 -7.30
N ASN A 237 -20.10 7.13 -7.52
CA ASN A 237 -21.03 6.13 -8.05
C ASN A 237 -22.07 5.67 -7.00
N SER A 238 -21.86 5.96 -5.73
CA SER A 238 -22.73 5.64 -4.60
C SER A 238 -22.54 6.68 -3.48
N VAL A 239 -23.43 6.69 -2.48
CA VAL A 239 -23.36 7.60 -1.33
C VAL A 239 -23.08 6.78 -0.08
N HIS A 240 -21.87 6.91 0.46
CA HIS A 240 -21.42 6.21 1.67
C HIS A 240 -20.50 7.09 2.50
N LYS A 241 -20.50 6.86 3.82
CA LYS A 241 -19.62 7.54 4.78
C LYS A 241 -18.17 7.46 4.32
N ASP A 242 -17.48 8.61 4.32
CA ASP A 242 -16.07 8.78 3.94
C ASP A 242 -15.69 8.39 2.49
N TYR A 243 -16.66 7.98 1.65
CA TYR A 243 -16.38 7.56 0.27
C TYR A 243 -16.15 8.76 -0.64
N VAL A 244 -14.88 9.14 -0.77
CA VAL A 244 -14.40 10.27 -1.57
C VAL A 244 -13.21 9.77 -2.39
N THR A 245 -13.38 9.70 -3.71
CA THR A 245 -12.44 9.02 -4.61
C THR A 245 -11.54 9.98 -5.38
N GLU A 246 -10.77 9.48 -6.35
CA GLU A 246 -9.97 10.26 -7.29
C GLU A 246 -10.80 11.35 -8.00
N LYS A 247 -12.10 11.07 -8.22
CA LYS A 247 -13.05 12.04 -8.77
C LYS A 247 -13.04 13.32 -7.94
N THR A 248 -12.94 13.18 -6.64
CA THR A 248 -12.74 14.33 -5.79
C THR A 248 -11.25 14.69 -5.72
N VAL A 249 -10.37 13.83 -5.22
CA VAL A 249 -9.03 14.24 -4.79
C VAL A 249 -8.16 14.80 -5.92
N GLN A 250 -8.10 14.13 -7.09
CA GLN A 250 -7.24 14.52 -8.22
C GLN A 250 -7.52 15.95 -8.72
N ARG A 251 -8.68 16.51 -8.37
CA ARG A 251 -9.15 17.81 -8.85
C ARG A 251 -8.87 18.96 -7.87
N SER A 252 -8.32 18.69 -6.69
CA SER A 252 -8.10 19.73 -5.66
C SER A 252 -6.65 20.19 -5.62
N GLY A 253 -5.70 19.33 -6.00
CA GLY A 253 -4.28 19.67 -6.08
C GLY A 253 -3.88 20.43 -7.36
N SER A 254 -4.82 21.07 -8.08
CA SER A 254 -4.55 21.73 -9.36
C SER A 254 -5.14 23.14 -9.37
N GLY A 255 -4.30 24.17 -9.23
CA GLY A 255 -4.68 25.54 -8.90
C GLY A 255 -5.57 26.32 -9.90
N ARG A 256 -5.82 25.84 -11.13
CA ARG A 256 -6.73 26.51 -12.09
C ARG A 256 -7.70 25.57 -12.83
N ARG A 257 -8.20 24.52 -12.17
CA ARG A 257 -9.28 23.66 -12.70
C ARG A 257 -10.70 24.18 -12.38
N PRO A 258 -11.72 23.75 -13.15
CA PRO A 258 -13.12 24.08 -12.92
C PRO A 258 -13.56 24.08 -11.45
N ARG A 259 -14.36 25.06 -11.03
CA ARG A 259 -15.00 25.05 -9.70
C ARG A 259 -15.91 23.82 -9.60
N ARG A 260 -15.96 23.18 -8.42
CA ARG A 260 -16.72 21.95 -8.24
C ARG A 260 -18.16 22.27 -7.89
N LEU A 261 -19.08 21.64 -8.61
CA LEU A 261 -20.47 21.51 -8.16
C LEU A 261 -20.60 20.12 -7.52
N ARG A 262 -20.91 20.11 -6.23
CA ARG A 262 -21.30 18.90 -5.48
C ARG A 262 -22.81 18.99 -5.19
N PRO A 263 -23.51 17.86 -5.03
CA PRO A 263 -24.85 17.88 -4.46
C PRO A 263 -24.78 18.52 -3.05
N VAL A 264 -25.82 19.26 -2.68
CA VAL A 264 -25.85 20.13 -1.49
C VAL A 264 -25.54 19.36 -0.18
N GLN A 265 -24.30 19.52 0.29
CA GLN A 265 -23.91 20.09 1.60
C GLN A 265 -24.41 19.50 2.95
N ALA A 266 -24.80 18.23 3.06
CA ALA A 266 -25.01 17.60 4.38
C ALA A 266 -23.76 16.87 4.96
N GLU A 267 -22.93 16.20 4.15
CA GLU A 267 -21.99 15.20 4.69
C GLU A 267 -20.49 15.59 4.71
N LEU A 268 -20.10 16.73 4.11
CA LEU A 268 -18.68 17.15 4.06
C LEU A 268 -18.18 17.91 5.31
N ARG A 269 -19.03 18.13 6.32
CA ARG A 269 -18.62 18.83 7.56
C ARG A 269 -17.56 18.06 8.38
N ALA A 270 -17.17 16.85 7.97
CA ALA A 270 -16.15 16.02 8.62
C ALA A 270 -14.73 16.14 8.02
N VAL A 271 -14.48 16.97 7.01
CA VAL A 271 -13.15 17.09 6.35
C VAL A 271 -12.35 18.32 6.81
N ARG A 272 -12.91 19.17 7.69
CA ARG A 272 -12.11 20.21 8.36
C ARG A 272 -11.55 19.65 9.67
N PRO A 273 -10.23 19.76 9.94
CA PRO A 273 -9.72 19.50 11.27
C PRO A 273 -10.38 20.50 12.22
N ARG A 274 -11.30 20.03 13.06
CA ARG A 274 -11.74 20.83 14.20
C ARG A 274 -10.54 20.97 15.12
N ARG A 275 -10.12 22.21 15.35
CA ARG A 275 -9.17 22.57 16.42
C ARG A 275 -9.62 21.84 17.68
N ARG A 276 -8.72 21.01 18.24
CA ARG A 276 -8.94 20.34 19.52
C ARG A 276 -9.24 21.41 20.56
N LEU A 277 -10.45 21.41 21.08
CA LEU A 277 -10.72 21.90 22.42
C LEU A 277 -11.05 20.66 23.24
N HIS A 278 -10.08 20.23 24.05
CA HIS A 278 -10.41 19.56 25.30
C HIS A 278 -11.13 20.58 26.18
N PRO A 279 -12.16 20.16 26.93
CA PRO A 279 -11.88 19.51 28.21
C PRO A 279 -12.74 18.27 28.51
N ARG A 280 -12.16 17.44 29.38
CA ARG A 280 -12.80 16.37 30.14
C ARG A 280 -14.18 16.78 30.67
N ARG A 281 -15.15 15.86 30.61
CA ARG A 281 -16.03 15.52 31.73
C ARG A 281 -16.69 14.17 31.47
N ARG A 282 -16.46 13.23 32.39
CA ARG A 282 -17.25 12.01 32.55
C ARG A 282 -18.69 12.43 32.80
N LEU A 283 -19.65 11.72 32.21
CA LEU A 283 -21.02 11.69 32.72
C LEU A 283 -21.40 10.25 33.03
N PRO A 284 -22.17 10.04 34.12
CA PRO A 284 -22.42 8.72 34.67
C PRO A 284 -23.64 8.05 34.03
N PHE A 285 -23.66 6.73 34.22
CA PHE A 285 -24.85 5.89 34.13
C PHE A 285 -26.06 6.53 34.82
N HIS A 286 -27.21 6.50 34.15
CA HIS A 286 -28.51 6.53 34.79
C HIS A 286 -29.41 5.49 34.13
N GLU A 287 -29.67 4.42 34.87
CA GLU A 287 -30.86 3.60 34.73
C GLU A 287 -32.08 4.43 35.18
N GLY A 288 -33.23 4.23 34.51
CA GLY A 288 -34.47 4.91 34.86
C GLY A 288 -35.60 4.74 33.84
N SER A 289 -36.27 3.59 33.91
CA SER A 289 -37.72 3.37 33.79
C SER A 289 -38.51 3.92 32.59
N GLY A 290 -39.04 2.96 31.82
CA GLY A 290 -40.25 3.02 31.01
C GLY A 290 -40.66 1.59 30.66
#